data_AF-A0A2V9QSK1-F1
#
_entry.id   AF-A0A2V9QSK1-F1
#
_cell.length_a   1.000
_cell.length_b   1.000
_cell.length_c   1.000
_cell.angle_alpha   90.00
_cell.angle_beta   90.00
_cell.angle_gamma   90.00
#
_symmetry.space_group_name_H-M   'P 1'
#
loop_
_entity.id
_entity.type
_entity.pdbx_description
1 polymer ?
#
loop_
_entity_poly.entity_id
_entity_poly.type
_entity_poly.pdbx_seq_one_letter_code
_entity_poly.pdbx_strand_id
1 'polypeptide(L)' 'MSKGENLDLVERLAAIPYTGAISDILDEMGLTNQALPKEIQALQPGQTLAGRALTLLGEPAASLDPEVVFIPYLKML' A
#
# COMPACT_ATOMS: atom_id res chain seq x y z
N MET A 1 -4.76 -19.66 -15.57
CA MET A 1 -5.41 -19.14 -14.34
C MET A 1 -6.09 -17.82 -14.70
N SER A 2 -7.41 -17.76 -14.49
CA SER A 2 -8.31 -16.74 -15.03
C SER A 2 -8.04 -15.34 -14.45
N LYS A 3 -8.02 -14.34 -15.32
CA LYS A 3 -7.83 -12.90 -15.04
C LYS A 3 -9.06 -12.27 -14.33
N GLY A 4 -10.09 -13.06 -14.00
CA GLY A 4 -11.40 -12.60 -13.52
C GLY A 4 -11.66 -12.66 -12.00
N GLU A 5 -10.91 -13.44 -11.22
CA GLU A 5 -11.25 -13.60 -9.78
C GLU A 5 -10.71 -12.50 -8.85
N ASN A 6 -9.75 -11.68 -9.31
CA ASN A 6 -9.08 -10.70 -8.44
C ASN A 6 -9.77 -9.34 -8.34
N LEU A 7 -10.67 -9.00 -9.26
CA LEU A 7 -11.44 -7.76 -9.18
C LEU A 7 -12.50 -7.83 -8.07
N ASP A 8 -13.08 -9.01 -7.83
CA ASP A 8 -14.11 -9.23 -6.80
C ASP A 8 -13.63 -8.88 -5.38
N LEU A 9 -12.48 -9.40 -4.95
CA LEU A 9 -12.02 -9.18 -3.59
C LEU A 9 -11.65 -7.71 -3.31
N VAL A 10 -10.98 -7.05 -4.25
CA VAL A 10 -10.57 -5.65 -4.09
C VAL A 10 -11.79 -4.75 -3.98
N GLU A 11 -12.79 -4.96 -4.83
CA GLU A 11 -14.05 -4.21 -4.80
C GLU A 11 -14.79 -4.43 -3.48
N ARG A 12 -14.85 -5.67 -3.00
CA ARG A 12 -15.49 -6.02 -1.71
C ARG A 12 -14.78 -5.41 -0.51
N LEU A 13 -13.44 -5.39 -0.52
CA LEU A 13 -12.66 -4.73 0.54
C LEU A 13 -12.82 -3.21 0.50
N ALA A 14 -12.84 -2.60 -0.69
CA ALA A 14 -13.05 -1.17 -0.86
C ALA A 14 -14.45 -0.71 -0.40
N ALA A 15 -15.45 -1.60 -0.48
CA ALA A 15 -16.81 -1.33 -0.01
C ALA A 15 -16.95 -1.31 1.53
N ILE A 16 -15.92 -1.76 2.28
CA ILE A 16 -15.94 -1.71 3.75
C ILE A 16 -15.64 -0.27 4.20
N PRO A 17 -16.54 0.38 4.97
CA PRO A 17 -16.43 1.81 5.25
C PRO A 17 -15.30 2.19 6.22
N TYR A 18 -14.73 1.23 6.95
CA TYR A 18 -13.63 1.47 7.89
C TYR A 18 -12.69 0.27 7.98
N THR A 19 -11.40 0.54 8.12
CA THR A 19 -10.34 -0.50 8.15
C THR A 19 -10.34 -1.32 9.45
N GLY A 20 -10.91 -0.78 10.54
CA GLY A 20 -11.01 -1.48 11.84
C GLY A 20 -11.71 -2.83 11.75
N ALA A 21 -12.80 -2.95 10.99
CA ALA A 21 -13.50 -4.22 10.82
C ALA A 21 -12.61 -5.31 10.21
N ILE A 22 -11.69 -4.92 9.32
CA ILE A 22 -10.74 -5.87 8.73
C ILE A 22 -9.70 -6.27 9.77
N SER A 23 -9.21 -5.32 10.57
CA SER A 23 -8.27 -5.58 11.67
C SER A 23 -8.85 -6.55 12.68
N ASP A 24 -10.09 -6.33 13.12
CA ASP A 24 -10.76 -7.17 14.13
C ASP A 24 -10.86 -8.64 13.67
N ILE A 25 -11.24 -8.86 12.39
CA ILE A 25 -11.29 -10.21 11.82
C ILE A 25 -9.90 -10.85 11.71
N LEU A 26 -8.88 -10.06 11.35
CA LEU A 26 -7.50 -10.56 11.30
C LEU A 26 -6.99 -10.92 12.70
N ASP A 27 -7.36 -10.15 13.73
CA ASP A 27 -7.05 -10.45 15.12
C ASP A 27 -7.69 -11.77 15.58
N GLU A 28 -8.95 -12.03 15.23
CA GLU A 28 -9.64 -13.31 15.47
C GLU A 28 -8.94 -14.49 14.79
N MET A 29 -8.29 -14.25 13.64
CA MET A 29 -7.48 -15.22 12.91
C MET A 29 -6.05 -15.39 13.49
N GLY A 30 -5.71 -14.65 14.54
CA GLY A 30 -4.37 -14.64 15.17
C GLY A 30 -3.35 -13.75 14.46
N LEU A 31 -3.77 -12.90 13.53
CA LEU A 31 -2.93 -11.98 12.76
C LEU A 31 -2.98 -10.58 13.37
N THR A 32 -2.26 -10.36 14.47
CA THR A 32 -2.42 -9.15 15.30
C THR A 32 -1.49 -7.97 14.96
N ASN A 33 -0.74 -8.06 13.86
CA ASN A 33 0.28 -7.06 13.49
C ASN A 33 0.13 -6.62 12.02
N GLN A 34 -1.10 -6.31 11.61
CA GLN A 34 -1.44 -5.98 10.22
C GLN A 34 -1.65 -4.47 9.99
N ALA A 35 -1.89 -3.71 11.05
CA ALA A 35 -2.00 -2.26 10.98
C ALA A 35 -0.61 -1.61 10.81
N LEU A 36 -0.54 -0.57 9.96
CA LEU A 36 0.66 0.23 9.80
C LEU A 36 0.93 1.12 11.04
N PRO A 37 2.19 1.53 11.26
CA PRO A 37 2.52 2.47 12.33
C PRO A 37 1.71 3.77 12.23
N LYS A 38 1.35 4.35 13.38
CA LYS A 38 0.52 5.58 13.48
C LYS A 38 1.17 6.79 12.82
N GLU A 39 2.46 6.74 12.52
CA GLU A 39 3.18 7.79 11.81
C GLU A 39 2.76 7.88 10.33
N ILE A 40 2.18 6.81 9.78
CA ILE A 40 1.58 6.79 8.43
C ILE A 40 0.12 7.23 8.55
N GLN A 41 -0.18 8.41 8.01
CA GLN A 41 -1.50 9.04 8.08
C GLN A 41 -2.05 9.34 6.69
N ALA A 42 -3.38 9.33 6.55
CA ALA A 42 -4.04 9.72 5.32
C ALA A 42 -3.85 11.23 5.08
N LEU A 43 -3.50 11.62 3.85
CA LEU A 43 -3.42 13.03 3.46
C LEU A 43 -4.81 13.68 3.39
N GLN A 44 -5.81 12.93 2.91
CA GLN A 44 -7.21 13.35 2.86
C GLN A 44 -8.02 12.60 3.93
N PRO A 45 -8.58 13.31 4.93
CA PRO A 45 -9.41 12.68 5.96
C PRO A 45 -10.62 11.95 5.36
N GLY A 46 -10.92 10.77 5.90
CA GLY A 46 -12.08 9.96 5.49
C GLY A 46 -11.90 9.19 4.17
N GLN A 47 -10.77 9.33 3.49
CA GLN A 47 -10.49 8.56 2.28
C GLN A 47 -10.05 7.12 2.64
N THR A 48 -10.65 6.14 1.98
CA THR A 48 -10.27 4.73 2.06
C THR A 48 -10.00 4.18 0.65
N LEU A 49 -9.18 3.13 0.56
CA LEU A 49 -8.92 2.42 -0.69
C LEU A 49 -8.56 0.95 -0.40
N ALA A 50 -8.73 0.09 -1.39
CA ALA A 50 -8.21 -1.27 -1.39
C ALA A 50 -7.50 -1.55 -2.71
N GLY A 51 -6.46 -2.38 -2.67
CA GLY A 51 -5.67 -2.71 -3.85
C GLY A 51 -4.58 -3.71 -3.53
N ARG A 52 -3.85 -4.12 -4.57
CA ARG A 52 -2.68 -4.99 -4.40
C ARG A 52 -1.46 -4.14 -4.05
N ALA A 53 -0.71 -4.58 -3.06
CA ALA A 53 0.55 -3.93 -2.70
C ALA A 53 1.59 -4.10 -3.81
N LEU A 54 2.20 -2.99 -4.23
CA LEU A 54 3.45 -2.97 -4.99
C LEU A 54 4.53 -2.47 -4.04
N THR A 55 5.41 -3.37 -3.59
CA THR A 55 6.44 -3.04 -2.60
C THR A 55 7.66 -2.42 -3.28
N LEU A 56 8.17 -1.34 -2.68
CA LEU A 56 9.37 -0.62 -3.12
C LEU A 56 10.32 -0.46 -1.94
N LEU A 57 11.62 -0.59 -2.18
CA LEU A 57 12.67 -0.30 -1.22
C LEU A 57 13.41 0.96 -1.69
N GLY A 58 13.38 2.00 -0.86
CA GLY A 58 14.17 3.22 -1.08
C GLY A 58 15.38 3.25 -0.16
N GLU A 59 16.43 3.94 -0.60
CA GLU A 59 17.62 4.21 0.20
C GLU A 59 17.82 5.73 0.32
N PRO A 60 18.41 6.22 1.42
CA PRO A 60 18.77 7.63 1.54
C PRO A 60 19.68 8.05 0.39
N ALA A 61 19.33 9.14 -0.29
CA ALA A 61 20.18 9.66 -1.34
C ALA A 61 21.46 10.28 -0.74
N ALA A 62 22.62 9.96 -1.31
CA ALA A 62 23.90 10.57 -0.94
C ALA A 62 24.02 12.03 -1.43
N SER A 63 23.13 12.46 -2.31
CA SER A 63 23.05 13.80 -2.87
C SER A 63 21.58 14.17 -3.10
N LEU A 64 21.27 15.46 -3.09
CA LEU A 64 19.99 16.00 -3.54
C LEU A 64 20.08 16.61 -4.95
N ASP A 65 21.27 16.58 -5.56
CA ASP A 65 21.50 17.07 -6.92
C ASP A 65 20.73 16.19 -7.92
N PRO A 66 19.74 16.74 -8.64
CA PRO A 66 18.97 15.99 -9.63
C PRO A 66 19.83 15.28 -10.68
N GLU A 67 20.95 15.86 -11.10
CA GLU A 67 21.86 15.27 -12.09
C GLU A 67 22.59 14.03 -11.54
N VAL A 68 22.72 13.93 -10.22
CA VAL A 68 23.33 12.79 -9.50
C VAL A 68 22.28 11.76 -9.10
N VAL A 69 21.06 12.20 -8.75
CA VAL A 69 19.98 11.34 -8.25
C VAL A 69 19.21 10.66 -9.38
N PHE A 70 19.04 11.31 -10.55
CA PHE A 70 18.13 10.83 -11.59
C PHE A 70 18.73 9.96 -12.71
N ILE A 71 19.96 9.42 -12.61
CA ILE A 71 20.52 8.53 -13.64
C ILE A 71 21.06 7.24 -13.03
N PRO A 72 20.35 6.08 -13.18
CA PRO A 72 20.28 5.32 -14.43
C PRO A 72 18.88 4.81 -14.87
N TYR A 73 17.78 5.24 -14.25
CA TYR A 73 16.44 4.74 -14.65
C TYR A 73 15.98 5.23 -16.02
N LEU A 74 16.41 6.42 -16.46
CA LEU A 74 16.14 6.97 -17.80
C LEU A 74 16.87 6.24 -18.95
N LYS A 75 17.81 5.33 -18.65
CA LYS A 75 18.49 4.48 -19.65
C LYS A 75 17.88 3.07 -19.76
N MET A 76 16.86 2.75 -18.97
CA MET A 76 16.19 1.44 -18.97
C MET A 76 14.84 1.44 -19.70
N LEU A 77 14.51 2.53 -20.41
CA LEU A 77 13.39 2.64 -21.35
C LEU A 77 13.90 2.78 -22.78
#